data_AF-A0A9Q1GD22-F1
#
_entry.id   AF-A0A9Q1GD22-F1
#
_cell.length_a   1.000
_cell.length_b   1.000
_cell.length_c   1.000
_cell.angle_alpha   90.00
_cell.angle_beta   90.00
_cell.angle_gamma   90.00
#
_symmetry.space_group_name_H-M   'P 1'
#
loop_
_entity.id
_entity.type
_entity.pdbx_description
1 polymer ?
#
loop_
_entity_poly.entity_id
_entity_poly.type
_entity_poly.pdbx_seq_one_letter_code
_entity_poly.pdbx_strand_id
1 'polypeptide(L)'
;MVKDALRVVKPTVDKVKAIVEFFHRSTVAIEKLKSTQRQMGMPELRPKQECATRWNSTFYMLKRILESKDAIISTLAVINAPVDTLSQEEWETVKEVCPVLEPFEEVTVEISAESYVTASKMLPLCKGLQRVTAHHQQSVTVDKVKELATALCSSMDRKFLRMEYNTVLSETTALDPRFKKLAFSDNRAMDEALQRITAAAARCNPSSLSAPPSEGQEEEVGVGAGSQEPQASAVWRLFDERATGDTARRNPTADAVLEVRSYLEEPLIQRAEEDPLNWWEAKASVYPCLVKVMVGRLCIVATSVPSERVFSKTGQIITERRNRISPSKLRHLVFLNANLH
;
A
#
# COMPACT_ATOMS: atom_id res chain seq x y z
N MET A 1 -8.20 11.37 11.50
CA MET A 1 -9.34 10.48 11.19
C MET A 1 -9.51 9.48 12.30
N VAL A 2 -8.77 8.36 12.34
CA VAL A 2 -8.95 7.36 13.41
C VAL A 2 -8.69 7.93 14.81
N LYS A 3 -7.60 8.70 14.99
CA LYS A 3 -7.34 9.41 16.27
C LYS A 3 -8.45 10.36 16.68
N ASP A 4 -9.17 10.97 15.73
CA ASP A 4 -10.25 11.91 16.02
C ASP A 4 -11.51 11.16 16.41
N ALA A 5 -11.84 10.07 15.71
CA ALA A 5 -12.97 9.20 16.03
C ALA A 5 -12.78 8.49 17.40
N LEU A 6 -11.55 8.10 17.73
CA LEU A 6 -11.20 7.53 19.03
C LEU A 6 -11.47 8.47 20.23
N ARG A 7 -11.67 9.78 20.00
CA ARG A 7 -12.03 10.71 21.07
C ARG A 7 -13.38 10.38 21.71
N VAL A 8 -14.29 9.78 20.96
CA VAL A 8 -15.62 9.37 21.43
C VAL A 8 -15.53 8.33 22.54
N VAL A 9 -14.56 7.41 22.45
CA VAL A 9 -14.31 6.34 23.42
C VAL A 9 -13.10 6.62 24.31
N LYS A 10 -12.64 7.87 24.35
CA LYS A 10 -11.42 8.27 25.07
C LYS A 10 -11.44 7.89 26.56
N PRO A 11 -12.54 8.08 27.33
CA PRO A 11 -12.55 7.68 28.73
C PRO A 11 -12.23 6.20 28.95
N THR A 12 -12.81 5.32 28.12
CA THR A 12 -12.53 3.88 28.13
C THR A 12 -11.07 3.59 27.77
N VAL A 13 -10.55 4.24 26.72
CA VAL A 13 -9.15 4.08 26.29
C VAL A 13 -8.17 4.52 27.39
N ASP A 14 -8.45 5.63 28.07
CA ASP A 14 -7.60 6.15 29.14
C ASP A 14 -7.57 5.21 30.36
N LYS A 15 -8.70 4.57 30.71
CA LYS A 15 -8.72 3.52 31.74
C LYS A 15 -7.91 2.29 31.34
N VAL A 16 -8.08 1.79 30.11
CA VAL A 16 -7.26 0.68 29.59
C VAL A 16 -5.78 1.03 29.68
N LYS A 17 -5.42 2.26 29.29
CA LYS A 17 -4.04 2.76 29.35
C LYS A 17 -3.50 2.77 30.79
N ALA A 18 -4.29 3.22 31.77
CA ALA A 18 -3.88 3.21 33.17
C ALA A 18 -3.63 1.79 33.69
N ILE A 19 -4.50 0.83 33.34
CA ILE A 19 -4.32 -0.59 33.69
C ILE A 19 -3.01 -1.14 33.07
N VAL A 20 -2.80 -0.89 31.78
CA VAL A 20 -1.61 -1.35 31.05
C VAL A 20 -0.33 -0.74 31.64
N GLU A 21 -0.37 0.55 31.97
CA GLU A 21 0.75 1.27 32.58
C GLU A 21 1.09 0.74 33.98
N PHE A 22 0.07 0.41 34.79
CA PHE A 22 0.27 -0.21 36.08
C PHE A 22 1.03 -1.54 35.97
N PHE A 23 0.62 -2.42 35.05
CA PHE A 23 1.34 -3.66 34.79
C PHE A 23 2.77 -3.37 34.29
N HIS A 24 2.93 -2.42 33.37
CA HIS A 24 4.26 -2.10 32.82
C HIS A 24 5.25 -1.61 33.89
N ARG A 25 4.78 -0.83 34.86
CA ARG A 25 5.61 -0.27 35.95
C ARG A 25 5.89 -1.28 37.07
N SER A 26 5.07 -2.31 37.23
CA SER A 26 5.18 -3.27 38.34
C SER A 26 5.58 -4.67 37.86
N THR A 27 6.84 -5.04 38.11
CA THR A 27 7.36 -6.39 37.84
C THR A 27 6.58 -7.46 38.61
N VAL A 28 6.17 -7.15 39.85
CA VAL A 28 5.35 -8.03 40.68
C VAL A 28 3.97 -8.24 40.06
N ALA A 29 3.32 -7.18 39.56
CA ALA A 29 2.01 -7.30 38.91
C ALA A 29 2.09 -8.10 37.61
N ILE A 30 3.14 -7.90 36.80
CA ILE A 30 3.37 -8.70 35.58
C ILE A 30 3.58 -10.17 35.92
N GLU A 31 4.39 -10.48 36.93
CA GLU A 31 4.65 -11.87 37.27
C GLU A 31 3.40 -12.55 37.83
N LYS A 32 2.59 -11.81 38.60
CA LYS A 32 1.29 -12.29 39.03
C LYS A 32 0.35 -12.52 37.86
N LEU A 33 0.30 -11.61 36.87
CA LEU A 33 -0.51 -11.78 35.67
C LEU A 33 -0.16 -13.05 34.90
N LYS A 34 1.14 -13.32 34.70
CA LYS A 34 1.59 -14.58 34.06
C LYS A 34 1.17 -15.80 34.85
N SER A 35 1.30 -15.76 36.17
CA SER A 35 0.85 -16.85 37.05
C SER A 35 -0.65 -17.09 36.91
N THR A 36 -1.46 -16.02 36.85
CA THR A 36 -2.91 -16.11 36.64
C THR A 36 -3.23 -16.68 35.26
N GLN A 37 -2.54 -16.22 34.20
CA GLN A 37 -2.69 -16.75 32.84
C GLN A 37 -2.40 -18.25 32.78
N ARG A 38 -1.29 -18.70 33.39
CA ARG A 38 -0.95 -20.13 33.52
C ARG A 38 -2.04 -20.94 34.22
N GLN A 39 -2.57 -20.43 35.34
CA GLN A 39 -3.62 -21.11 36.10
C GLN A 39 -4.93 -21.23 35.30
N MET A 40 -5.20 -20.27 34.41
CA MET A 40 -6.38 -20.27 33.54
C MET A 40 -6.17 -21.02 32.21
N GLY A 41 -4.99 -21.61 31.98
CA GLY A 41 -4.67 -22.25 30.70
C GLY A 41 -4.56 -21.27 29.52
N MET A 42 -4.33 -19.99 29.80
CA MET A 42 -4.19 -18.94 28.77
C MET A 42 -2.71 -18.73 28.39
N PRO A 43 -2.43 -18.26 27.16
CA PRO A 43 -1.07 -17.85 26.79
C PRO A 43 -0.54 -16.72 27.68
N GLU A 44 0.75 -16.75 27.99
CA GLU A 44 1.42 -15.69 28.77
C GLU A 44 1.62 -14.42 27.93
N LEU A 45 0.60 -13.57 27.89
CA LEU A 45 0.61 -12.33 27.14
C LEU A 45 0.86 -11.13 28.04
N ARG A 46 1.88 -10.32 27.71
CA ARG A 46 2.08 -9.02 28.35
C ARG A 46 1.13 -7.96 27.77
N PRO A 47 0.61 -7.02 28.58
CA PRO A 47 -0.09 -5.86 28.07
C PRO A 47 0.78 -5.03 27.11
N LYS A 48 0.18 -4.47 26.05
CA LYS A 48 0.88 -3.64 25.07
C LYS A 48 0.64 -2.17 25.39
N GLN A 49 1.71 -1.41 25.62
CA GLN A 49 1.62 0.02 25.90
C GLN A 49 1.30 0.84 24.64
N GLU A 50 0.42 1.83 24.78
CA GLU A 50 0.13 2.80 23.74
C GLU A 50 1.35 3.70 23.46
N CYS A 51 1.60 3.98 22.18
CA CYS A 51 2.53 5.00 21.72
C CYS A 51 1.77 6.14 21.03
N ALA A 52 1.73 7.32 21.65
CA ALA A 52 0.91 8.46 21.21
C ALA A 52 1.16 8.90 19.74
N THR A 53 2.32 8.58 19.18
CA THR A 53 2.68 8.96 17.81
C THR A 53 1.85 8.21 16.75
N ARG A 54 1.46 6.94 16.99
CA ARG A 54 0.73 6.11 16.01
C ARG A 54 -0.55 5.51 16.59
N TRP A 55 -1.66 5.71 15.88
CA TRP A 55 -2.98 5.25 16.32
C TRP A 55 -3.09 3.72 16.40
N ASN A 56 -2.36 2.97 15.56
CA ASN A 56 -2.35 1.50 15.60
C ASN A 56 -1.95 0.97 16.98
N SER A 57 -1.11 1.70 17.72
CA SER A 57 -0.72 1.29 19.07
C SER A 57 -1.90 1.27 20.05
N THR A 58 -2.86 2.20 19.92
CA THR A 58 -4.11 2.20 20.66
C THR A 58 -4.92 0.95 20.32
N PHE A 59 -5.06 0.62 19.03
CA PHE A 59 -5.75 -0.61 18.59
C PHE A 59 -5.09 -1.87 19.18
N TYR A 60 -3.77 -2.02 19.07
CA TYR A 60 -3.08 -3.19 19.62
C TYR A 60 -3.18 -3.29 21.14
N MET A 61 -3.23 -2.17 21.86
CA MET A 61 -3.45 -2.12 23.30
C MET A 61 -4.85 -2.65 23.65
N LEU A 62 -5.89 -2.15 22.96
CA LEU A 62 -7.27 -2.58 23.14
C LEU A 62 -7.46 -4.06 22.79
N LYS A 63 -6.91 -4.52 21.66
CA LYS A 63 -6.96 -5.93 21.26
C LYS A 63 -6.28 -6.83 22.31
N ARG A 64 -5.09 -6.44 22.80
CA ARG A 64 -4.36 -7.20 23.82
C ARG A 64 -5.08 -7.26 25.16
N ILE A 65 -5.67 -6.15 25.63
CA ILE A 65 -6.38 -6.18 26.91
C ILE A 65 -7.62 -7.08 26.83
N LEU A 66 -8.27 -7.12 25.67
CA LEU A 66 -9.41 -7.99 25.42
C LEU A 66 -9.02 -9.48 25.37
N GLU A 67 -7.90 -9.82 24.71
CA GLU A 67 -7.33 -11.18 24.69
C GLU A 67 -7.02 -11.73 26.09
N SER A 68 -6.69 -10.83 27.04
CA SER A 68 -6.32 -11.19 28.42
C SER A 68 -7.38 -10.77 29.45
N LYS A 69 -8.63 -10.52 29.03
CA LYS A 69 -9.69 -9.93 29.87
C LYS A 69 -9.81 -10.59 31.24
N ASP A 70 -10.05 -11.90 31.28
CA ASP A 70 -10.35 -12.61 32.54
C ASP A 70 -9.14 -12.69 33.47
N ALA A 71 -7.94 -12.89 32.89
CA ALA A 71 -6.69 -12.88 33.63
C ALA A 71 -6.36 -11.50 34.20
N ILE A 72 -6.62 -10.43 33.45
CA ILE A 72 -6.45 -9.04 33.91
C ILE A 72 -7.40 -8.75 35.07
N ILE A 73 -8.71 -9.02 34.91
CA ILE A 73 -9.72 -8.78 35.96
C ILE A 73 -9.33 -9.53 37.24
N SER A 74 -9.03 -10.82 37.13
CA SER A 74 -8.69 -11.64 38.29
C SER A 74 -7.39 -11.19 38.95
N THR A 75 -6.38 -10.82 38.16
CA THR A 75 -5.10 -10.36 38.71
C THR A 75 -5.26 -9.05 39.45
N LEU A 76 -5.98 -8.07 38.88
CA LEU A 76 -6.24 -6.77 39.53
C LEU A 76 -6.97 -6.95 40.86
N ALA A 77 -7.94 -7.86 40.91
CA ALA A 77 -8.67 -8.19 42.14
C ALA A 77 -7.76 -8.84 43.20
N VAL A 78 -6.94 -9.82 42.82
CA VAL A 78 -6.07 -10.56 43.75
C VAL A 78 -5.00 -9.66 44.38
N ILE A 79 -4.45 -8.71 43.63
CA ILE A 79 -3.41 -7.80 44.14
C ILE A 79 -3.97 -6.50 44.72
N ASN A 80 -5.30 -6.34 44.73
CA ASN A 80 -5.99 -5.11 45.12
C ASN A 80 -5.36 -3.86 44.46
N ALA A 81 -5.25 -3.90 43.13
CA ALA A 81 -4.51 -2.90 42.37
C ALA A 81 -5.13 -1.49 42.54
N PRO A 82 -4.32 -0.44 42.74
CA PRO A 82 -4.79 0.93 42.86
C PRO A 82 -5.08 1.55 41.48
N VAL A 83 -5.91 0.89 40.67
CA VAL A 83 -6.34 1.37 39.34
C VAL A 83 -7.82 1.14 39.14
N ASP A 84 -8.47 2.07 38.44
CA ASP A 84 -9.88 1.92 38.09
C ASP A 84 -10.07 0.75 37.12
N THR A 85 -10.92 -0.19 37.50
CA THR A 85 -11.32 -1.29 36.62
C THR A 85 -12.35 -0.82 35.59
N LEU A 86 -12.37 -1.49 34.44
CA LEU A 86 -13.38 -1.26 33.41
C LEU A 86 -14.74 -1.82 33.85
N SER A 87 -15.82 -1.05 33.62
CA SER A 87 -17.19 -1.53 33.78
C SER A 87 -17.57 -2.55 32.70
N GLN A 88 -18.73 -3.22 32.85
CA GLN A 88 -19.23 -4.14 31.83
C GLN A 88 -19.45 -3.44 30.47
N GLU A 89 -20.11 -2.27 30.47
CA GLU A 89 -20.32 -1.45 29.26
C GLU A 89 -18.98 -1.05 28.62
N GLU A 90 -17.96 -0.74 29.42
CA GLU A 90 -16.63 -0.39 28.92
C GLU A 90 -15.92 -1.59 28.29
N TRP A 91 -16.05 -2.79 28.86
CA TRP A 91 -15.56 -4.01 28.23
C TRP A 91 -16.29 -4.32 26.92
N GLU A 92 -17.60 -4.10 26.85
CA GLU A 92 -18.39 -4.23 25.63
C GLU A 92 -17.97 -3.19 24.58
N THR A 93 -17.68 -1.96 25.01
CA THR A 93 -17.11 -0.90 24.15
C THR A 93 -15.79 -1.36 23.54
N VAL A 94 -14.84 -1.87 24.35
CA VAL A 94 -13.55 -2.36 23.82
C VAL A 94 -13.75 -3.53 22.85
N LYS A 95 -14.69 -4.43 23.16
CA LYS A 95 -15.04 -5.59 22.33
C LYS A 95 -15.57 -5.19 20.96
N GLU A 96 -16.43 -4.18 20.87
CA GLU A 96 -16.99 -3.72 19.60
C GLU A 96 -16.08 -2.74 18.84
N VAL A 97 -15.26 -1.94 19.52
CA VAL A 97 -14.31 -1.02 18.88
C VAL A 97 -13.23 -1.77 18.11
N CYS A 98 -12.75 -2.91 18.62
CA CYS A 98 -11.65 -3.64 17.97
C CYS A 98 -11.99 -4.07 16.53
N PRO A 99 -13.11 -4.76 16.26
CA PRO A 99 -13.52 -5.09 14.88
C PRO A 99 -13.74 -3.87 13.99
N VAL A 100 -14.25 -2.75 14.52
CA VAL A 100 -14.43 -1.51 13.75
C VAL A 100 -13.09 -0.92 13.29
N LEU A 101 -12.05 -1.01 14.13
CA LEU A 101 -10.73 -0.44 13.85
C LEU A 101 -9.80 -1.39 13.10
N GLU A 102 -10.03 -2.69 13.15
CA GLU A 102 -9.18 -3.71 12.52
C GLU A 102 -8.99 -3.49 11.01
N PRO A 103 -10.05 -3.23 10.19
CA PRO A 103 -9.89 -2.92 8.77
C PRO A 103 -9.02 -1.68 8.50
N PHE A 104 -9.04 -0.69 9.40
CA PHE A 104 -8.18 0.49 9.25
C PHE A 104 -6.72 0.14 9.49
N GLU A 105 -6.44 -0.79 10.41
CA GLU A 105 -5.09 -1.22 10.72
C GLU A 105 -4.54 -2.02 9.54
N GLU A 106 -5.31 -2.98 9.03
CA GLU A 106 -4.96 -3.81 7.88
C GLU A 106 -4.64 -2.93 6.66
N VAL A 107 -5.54 -2.00 6.31
CA VAL A 107 -5.32 -1.06 5.21
C VAL A 107 -4.09 -0.19 5.46
N THR A 108 -3.89 0.31 6.68
CA THR A 108 -2.73 1.15 7.01
C THR A 108 -1.43 0.37 6.84
N VAL A 109 -1.37 -0.88 7.30
CA VAL A 109 -0.19 -1.74 7.14
C VAL A 109 0.06 -2.03 5.66
N GLU A 110 -0.99 -2.39 4.92
CA GLU A 110 -0.92 -2.73 3.51
C GLU A 110 -0.32 -1.59 2.66
N ILE A 111 -0.75 -0.34 2.87
CA ILE A 111 -0.27 0.82 2.11
C ILE A 111 1.04 1.43 2.64
N SER A 112 1.52 0.97 3.81
CA SER A 112 2.78 1.41 4.43
C SER A 112 4.00 0.58 3.99
N ALA A 113 3.78 -0.41 3.13
CA ALA A 113 4.85 -1.25 2.60
C ALA A 113 5.64 -0.54 1.49
N GLU A 114 6.85 -1.04 1.26
CA GLU A 114 7.77 -0.60 0.19
C GLU A 114 8.22 -1.75 -0.72
N SER A 115 7.88 -3.00 -0.38
CA SER A 115 8.30 -4.20 -1.10
C SER A 115 7.35 -4.60 -2.24
N TYR A 116 6.24 -3.90 -2.42
CA TYR A 116 5.25 -4.17 -3.46
C TYR A 116 4.50 -2.89 -3.84
N VAL A 117 3.77 -2.95 -4.96
CA VAL A 117 2.93 -1.85 -5.46
C VAL A 117 1.85 -1.48 -4.45
N THR A 118 1.86 -0.23 -3.97
CA THR A 118 0.89 0.27 -2.98
C THR A 118 -0.04 1.36 -3.51
N ALA A 119 0.41 2.30 -4.35
CA ALA A 119 -0.43 3.41 -4.82
C ALA A 119 -1.69 2.93 -5.56
N SER A 120 -1.57 1.91 -6.41
CA SER A 120 -2.70 1.34 -7.16
C SER A 120 -3.76 0.69 -6.28
N LYS A 121 -3.42 0.33 -5.03
CA LYS A 121 -4.34 -0.28 -4.07
C LYS A 121 -5.20 0.77 -3.36
N MET A 122 -4.85 2.06 -3.43
CA MET A 122 -5.54 3.11 -2.67
C MET A 122 -7.03 3.22 -2.97
N LEU A 123 -7.41 3.29 -4.25
CA LEU A 123 -8.82 3.39 -4.63
C LEU A 123 -9.67 2.18 -4.16
N PRO A 124 -9.29 0.92 -4.45
CA PRO A 124 -10.07 -0.21 -3.98
C PRO A 124 -10.07 -0.36 -2.46
N LEU A 125 -8.95 -0.08 -1.77
CA LEU A 125 -8.89 -0.16 -0.31
C LEU A 125 -9.74 0.91 0.37
N CYS A 126 -9.69 2.18 -0.08
CA CYS A 126 -10.53 3.24 0.48
C CYS A 126 -12.02 2.93 0.34
N LYS A 127 -12.45 2.41 -0.82
CA LYS A 127 -13.84 1.99 -1.05
C LYS A 127 -14.24 0.79 -0.22
N GLY A 128 -13.37 -0.22 -0.16
CA GLY A 128 -13.59 -1.39 0.68
C GLY A 128 -13.74 -0.99 2.14
N LEU A 129 -12.87 -0.12 2.63
CA LEU A 129 -12.89 0.40 3.99
C LEU A 129 -14.18 1.19 4.30
N GLN A 130 -14.66 2.03 3.37
CA GLN A 130 -15.95 2.71 3.50
C GLN A 130 -17.11 1.71 3.64
N ARG A 131 -17.16 0.66 2.80
CA ARG A 131 -18.21 -0.36 2.85
C ARG A 131 -18.17 -1.20 4.13
N VAL A 132 -16.99 -1.67 4.52
CA VAL A 132 -16.81 -2.47 5.74
C VAL A 132 -17.15 -1.66 6.99
N THR A 133 -16.74 -0.39 7.04
CA THR A 133 -17.08 0.49 8.18
C THR A 133 -18.58 0.78 8.24
N ALA A 134 -19.24 1.01 7.09
CA ALA A 134 -20.69 1.20 7.04
C ALA A 134 -21.46 -0.06 7.49
N HIS A 135 -20.97 -1.25 7.16
CA HIS A 135 -21.51 -2.50 7.68
C HIS A 135 -21.34 -2.59 9.20
N HIS A 136 -20.15 -2.29 9.72
CA HIS A 136 -19.92 -2.25 11.16
C HIS A 136 -20.83 -1.25 11.88
N GLN A 137 -21.06 -0.08 11.30
CA GLN A 137 -21.96 0.95 11.84
C GLN A 137 -23.38 0.41 12.08
N GLN A 138 -23.84 -0.55 11.28
CA GLN A 138 -25.14 -1.20 11.43
C GLN A 138 -25.13 -2.38 12.42
N SER A 139 -23.98 -3.03 12.61
CA SER A 139 -23.85 -4.21 13.47
C SER A 139 -23.55 -3.91 14.95
N VAL A 140 -22.94 -2.76 15.24
CA VAL A 140 -22.54 -2.40 16.61
C VAL A 140 -23.75 -2.03 17.46
N THR A 141 -23.72 -2.41 18.74
CA THR A 141 -24.84 -2.22 19.66
C THR A 141 -24.58 -1.08 20.64
N VAL A 142 -23.33 -0.86 21.04
CA VAL A 142 -22.94 0.18 21.99
C VAL A 142 -22.98 1.56 21.33
N ASP A 143 -23.71 2.51 21.91
CA ASP A 143 -23.96 3.82 21.29
C ASP A 143 -22.69 4.65 21.05
N LYS A 144 -21.73 4.62 21.98
CA LYS A 144 -20.41 5.25 21.78
C LYS A 144 -19.66 4.65 20.58
N VAL A 145 -19.85 3.37 20.29
CA VAL A 145 -19.20 2.70 19.16
C VAL A 145 -19.93 3.02 17.86
N LYS A 146 -21.26 3.15 17.87
CA LYS A 146 -22.03 3.70 16.73
C LYS A 146 -21.58 5.11 16.38
N GLU A 147 -21.39 5.97 17.38
CA GLU A 147 -20.89 7.33 17.18
C GLU A 147 -19.47 7.32 16.60
N LEU A 148 -18.57 6.48 17.12
CA LEU A 148 -17.23 6.28 16.56
C LEU A 148 -17.27 5.83 15.10
N ALA A 149 -18.08 4.82 14.76
CA ALA A 149 -18.24 4.32 13.40
C ALA A 149 -18.80 5.41 12.47
N THR A 150 -19.78 6.18 12.94
CA THR A 150 -20.34 7.33 12.22
C THR A 150 -19.27 8.39 11.93
N ALA A 151 -18.47 8.74 12.94
CA ALA A 151 -17.39 9.71 12.79
C ALA A 151 -16.31 9.25 11.79
N LEU A 152 -16.04 7.94 11.73
CA LEU A 152 -15.15 7.32 10.73
C LEU A 152 -15.75 7.41 9.32
N CYS A 153 -17.01 6.99 9.14
CA CYS A 153 -17.72 7.08 7.85
C CYS A 153 -17.71 8.52 7.31
N SER A 154 -18.19 9.49 8.10
CA SER A 154 -18.23 10.90 7.68
C SER A 154 -16.84 11.47 7.37
N SER A 155 -15.81 11.05 8.11
CA SER A 155 -14.44 11.47 7.85
C SER A 155 -13.90 10.90 6.54
N MET A 156 -14.19 9.63 6.23
CA MET A 156 -13.80 9.00 4.97
C MET A 156 -14.54 9.63 3.80
N ASP A 157 -15.84 9.85 3.89
CA ASP A 157 -16.63 10.48 2.82
C ASP A 157 -16.08 11.85 2.45
N ARG A 158 -15.67 12.65 3.45
CA ARG A 158 -15.03 13.94 3.21
C ARG A 158 -13.62 13.81 2.64
N LYS A 159 -12.78 12.93 3.20
CA LYS A 159 -11.35 12.83 2.83
C LYS A 159 -11.11 12.09 1.52
N PHE A 160 -11.98 11.14 1.19
CA PHE A 160 -11.90 10.31 -0.01
C PHE A 160 -12.78 10.85 -1.13
N LEU A 161 -13.45 11.98 -0.89
CA LEU A 161 -14.21 12.70 -1.89
C LEU A 161 -13.37 12.93 -3.14
N ARG A 162 -13.87 12.48 -4.29
CA ARG A 162 -13.21 12.63 -5.60
C ARG A 162 -11.79 12.06 -5.65
N MET A 163 -11.44 11.09 -4.82
CA MET A 163 -10.11 10.45 -4.87
C MET A 163 -9.82 9.83 -6.26
N GLU A 164 -10.86 9.37 -6.96
CA GLU A 164 -10.77 8.86 -8.33
C GLU A 164 -10.30 9.90 -9.36
N TYR A 165 -10.40 11.20 -9.05
CA TYR A 165 -9.89 12.28 -9.91
C TYR A 165 -8.43 12.64 -9.62
N ASN A 166 -7.82 12.05 -8.58
CA ASN A 166 -6.39 12.19 -8.37
C ASN A 166 -5.63 11.49 -9.50
N THR A 167 -4.82 12.24 -10.25
CA THR A 167 -4.13 11.75 -11.46
C THR A 167 -3.23 10.55 -11.16
N VAL A 168 -2.45 10.61 -10.08
CA VAL A 168 -1.54 9.52 -9.69
C VAL A 168 -2.32 8.28 -9.30
N LEU A 169 -3.31 8.41 -8.41
CA LEU A 169 -4.06 7.24 -7.92
C LEU A 169 -4.92 6.61 -9.01
N SER A 170 -5.54 7.42 -9.86
CA SER A 170 -6.35 6.92 -10.98
C SER A 170 -5.51 6.21 -12.03
N GLU A 171 -4.39 6.80 -12.45
CA GLU A 171 -3.51 6.17 -13.45
C GLU A 171 -2.86 4.89 -12.93
N THR A 172 -2.35 4.90 -11.69
CA THR A 172 -1.76 3.70 -11.06
C THR A 172 -2.79 2.59 -10.90
N THR A 173 -4.01 2.91 -10.49
CA THR A 173 -5.08 1.90 -10.32
C THR A 173 -5.54 1.34 -11.66
N ALA A 174 -5.69 2.18 -12.69
CA ALA A 174 -6.11 1.74 -14.02
C ALA A 174 -5.06 0.85 -14.70
N LEU A 175 -3.77 1.12 -14.47
CA LEU A 175 -2.64 0.31 -14.96
C LEU A 175 -2.35 -0.93 -14.11
N ASP A 176 -3.09 -1.16 -13.03
CA ASP A 176 -2.93 -2.38 -12.24
C ASP A 176 -3.88 -3.48 -12.78
N PRO A 177 -3.34 -4.60 -13.31
CA PRO A 177 -4.13 -5.67 -13.90
C PRO A 177 -5.07 -6.37 -12.90
N ARG A 178 -4.88 -6.17 -11.59
CA ARG A 178 -5.79 -6.68 -10.54
C ARG A 178 -7.07 -5.87 -10.41
N PHE A 179 -7.07 -4.62 -10.89
CA PHE A 179 -8.13 -3.66 -10.61
C PHE A 179 -8.77 -3.09 -11.88
N LYS A 180 -7.97 -2.50 -12.78
CA LYS A 180 -8.45 -1.86 -14.01
C LYS A 180 -9.70 -0.99 -13.75
N LYS A 181 -10.79 -1.25 -14.48
CA LYS A 181 -12.09 -0.59 -14.36
C LYS A 181 -12.84 -0.87 -13.07
N LEU A 182 -12.61 -2.02 -12.44
CA LEU A 182 -13.39 -2.47 -11.28
C LEU A 182 -13.23 -1.57 -10.05
N ALA A 183 -12.09 -0.89 -9.93
CA ALA A 183 -11.81 -0.01 -8.80
C ALA A 183 -12.47 1.38 -8.92
N PHE A 184 -13.15 1.70 -10.02
CA PHE A 184 -13.79 3.00 -10.26
C PHE A 184 -15.31 2.92 -10.04
N SER A 185 -15.87 4.00 -9.53
CA SER A 185 -17.32 4.16 -9.34
C SER A 185 -17.85 5.24 -10.27
N ASP A 186 -16.99 6.20 -10.64
CA ASP A 186 -17.30 7.25 -11.59
C ASP A 186 -16.62 6.95 -12.93
N ASN A 187 -17.42 6.61 -13.94
CA ASN A 187 -16.91 6.33 -15.29
C ASN A 187 -16.16 7.53 -15.89
N ARG A 188 -16.52 8.77 -15.52
CA ARG A 188 -15.82 9.97 -16.02
C ARG A 188 -14.38 10.04 -15.52
N ALA A 189 -14.18 9.74 -14.23
CA ALA A 189 -12.86 9.71 -13.63
C ALA A 189 -11.98 8.63 -14.28
N MET A 190 -12.56 7.47 -14.60
CA MET A 190 -11.88 6.42 -15.34
C MET A 190 -11.52 6.86 -16.76
N ASP A 191 -12.48 7.40 -17.51
CA ASP A 191 -12.25 7.85 -18.90
C ASP A 191 -11.15 8.91 -18.98
N GLU A 192 -11.15 9.87 -18.04
CA GLU A 192 -10.10 10.86 -17.89
C GLU A 192 -8.72 10.23 -17.64
N ALA A 193 -8.64 9.21 -16.77
CA ALA A 193 -7.39 8.50 -16.50
C ALA A 193 -6.89 7.74 -17.74
N LEU A 194 -7.79 7.06 -18.44
CA LEU A 194 -7.46 6.36 -19.69
C LEU A 194 -7.02 7.32 -20.79
N GLN A 195 -7.61 8.51 -20.90
CA GLN A 195 -7.15 9.54 -21.84
C GLN A 195 -5.71 9.96 -21.56
N ARG A 196 -5.35 10.17 -20.29
CA ARG A 196 -3.97 10.51 -19.90
C ARG A 196 -2.98 9.38 -20.15
N ILE A 197 -3.36 8.15 -19.81
CA ILE A 197 -2.55 6.95 -20.08
C ILE A 197 -2.33 6.79 -21.59
N THR A 198 -3.40 6.90 -22.39
CA THR A 198 -3.36 6.79 -23.84
C THR A 198 -2.46 7.88 -24.43
N ALA A 199 -2.62 9.13 -23.98
CA ALA A 199 -1.77 10.23 -24.43
C ALA A 199 -0.30 10.02 -24.05
N ALA A 200 -0.01 9.42 -22.89
CA ALA A 200 1.35 9.06 -22.49
C ALA A 200 1.93 7.91 -23.33
N ALA A 201 1.13 6.90 -23.63
CA ALA A 201 1.51 5.78 -24.49
C ALA A 201 1.76 6.24 -25.93
N ALA A 202 0.95 7.15 -26.48
CA ALA A 202 1.14 7.71 -27.82
C ALA A 202 2.45 8.50 -28.00
N ARG A 203 3.03 9.00 -26.90
CA ARG A 203 4.35 9.66 -26.89
C ARG A 203 5.52 8.67 -26.84
N CYS A 204 5.25 7.39 -26.63
CA CYS A 204 6.30 6.38 -26.59
C CYS A 204 6.72 5.99 -28.01
N ASN A 205 8.01 6.13 -28.33
CA ASN A 205 8.57 5.51 -29.53
C ASN A 205 8.94 4.05 -29.19
N PRO A 206 8.33 3.02 -29.82
CA PRO A 206 8.60 1.62 -29.48
C PRO A 206 10.08 1.22 -29.68
N SER A 207 10.83 1.95 -30.51
CA SER A 207 12.23 1.68 -30.88
C SER A 207 13.26 1.78 -29.74
N SER A 208 12.88 2.24 -28.55
CA SER A 208 13.82 2.44 -27.43
C SER A 208 14.01 1.24 -26.49
N LEU A 209 13.42 0.07 -26.81
CA LEU A 209 13.53 -1.15 -25.98
C LEU A 209 14.59 -2.15 -26.51
N SER A 210 15.21 -1.88 -27.66
CA SER A 210 16.05 -2.86 -28.37
C SER A 210 17.50 -2.40 -28.65
N ALA A 211 17.99 -1.33 -28.04
CA ALA A 211 19.39 -0.92 -28.21
C ALA A 211 20.24 -1.41 -27.02
N PRO A 212 21.22 -2.32 -27.23
CA PRO A 212 22.30 -2.50 -26.26
C PRO A 212 23.16 -1.22 -26.18
N PRO A 213 23.91 -1.01 -25.09
CA PRO A 213 24.84 0.11 -25.02
C PRO A 213 25.94 -0.09 -26.08
N SER A 214 26.01 0.80 -27.06
CA SER A 214 27.13 0.83 -28.01
C SER A 214 28.42 1.23 -27.29
N GLU A 215 29.20 0.23 -26.86
CA GLU A 215 30.65 0.37 -26.78
C GLU A 215 31.20 0.49 -28.20
N GLY A 216 32.09 1.46 -28.38
CA GLY A 216 32.63 1.84 -29.69
C GLY A 216 33.35 0.70 -30.39
N GLN A 217 33.17 0.61 -31.70
CA GLN A 217 34.05 -0.16 -32.56
C GLN A 217 34.43 0.66 -33.79
N GLU A 218 35.74 0.68 -33.97
CA GLU A 218 36.52 1.21 -35.07
C GLU A 218 36.12 0.53 -36.39
N GLU A 219 36.22 1.30 -37.48
CA GLU A 219 36.03 0.81 -38.84
C GLU A 219 37.13 -0.20 -39.20
N GLU A 220 36.76 -1.47 -39.41
CA GLU A 220 37.55 -2.39 -40.20
C GLU A 220 36.87 -2.70 -41.54
N VAL A 221 37.63 -2.42 -42.59
CA VAL A 221 37.32 -2.69 -43.99
C VAL A 221 37.61 -4.17 -44.28
N GLY A 222 36.57 -4.95 -44.58
CA GLY A 222 36.68 -6.36 -44.96
C GLY A 222 35.91 -6.67 -46.24
N VAL A 223 36.64 -6.88 -47.34
CA VAL A 223 36.12 -7.25 -48.65
C VAL A 223 35.94 -8.78 -48.75
N GLY A 224 34.74 -9.20 -49.13
CA GLY A 224 34.51 -10.34 -50.02
C GLY A 224 34.06 -11.67 -49.40
N ALA A 225 32.86 -12.12 -49.74
CA ALA A 225 32.62 -13.33 -50.54
C ALA A 225 31.10 -13.57 -50.66
N GLY A 226 30.66 -13.94 -51.87
CA GLY A 226 29.27 -13.91 -52.26
C GLY A 226 28.40 -15.04 -51.69
N SER A 227 27.18 -14.66 -51.38
CA SER A 227 25.99 -15.50 -51.45
C SER A 227 24.92 -14.68 -52.16
N GLN A 228 24.64 -15.02 -53.41
CA GLN A 228 23.56 -14.42 -54.19
C GLN A 228 22.24 -14.75 -53.50
N GLU A 229 21.62 -13.76 -52.87
CA GLU A 229 20.19 -13.84 -52.51
C GLU A 229 19.38 -14.04 -53.80
N PRO A 230 18.36 -14.91 -53.79
CA PRO A 230 17.49 -15.06 -54.94
C PRO A 230 16.85 -13.69 -55.22
N GLN A 231 17.07 -13.13 -56.41
CA GLN A 231 16.47 -11.85 -56.79
C GLN A 231 14.98 -11.90 -56.48
N ALA A 232 14.56 -11.18 -55.44
CA ALA A 232 13.17 -11.11 -55.04
C ALA A 232 12.35 -10.73 -56.29
N SER A 233 11.40 -11.60 -56.64
CA SER A 233 10.49 -11.40 -57.77
C SER A 233 10.04 -9.95 -57.80
N ALA A 234 9.90 -9.35 -59.00
CA ALA A 234 9.39 -7.99 -59.11
C ALA A 234 8.03 -7.82 -58.38
N VAL A 235 7.26 -8.90 -58.28
CA VAL A 235 6.03 -8.98 -57.48
C VAL A 235 6.31 -8.84 -55.97
N TRP A 236 7.32 -9.54 -55.45
CA TRP A 236 7.74 -9.42 -54.04
C TRP A 236 8.30 -8.03 -53.74
N ARG A 237 9.13 -7.45 -54.63
CA ARG A 237 9.62 -6.07 -54.43
C ARG A 237 8.51 -5.02 -54.40
N LEU A 238 7.52 -5.12 -55.29
CA LEU A 238 6.35 -4.22 -55.24
C LEU A 238 5.52 -4.42 -53.98
N PHE A 239 5.41 -5.67 -53.49
CA PHE A 239 4.75 -5.96 -52.23
C PHE A 239 5.56 -5.41 -51.05
N ASP A 240 6.87 -5.58 -51.03
CA ASP A 240 7.77 -5.11 -49.97
C ASP A 240 7.83 -3.57 -49.93
N GLU A 241 7.88 -2.89 -51.08
CA GLU A 241 7.76 -1.42 -51.18
C GLU A 241 6.40 -0.92 -50.65
N ARG A 242 5.33 -1.68 -50.92
CA ARG A 242 4.00 -1.35 -50.39
C ARG A 242 3.87 -1.66 -48.91
N ALA A 243 4.43 -2.77 -48.45
CA ALA A 243 4.41 -3.20 -47.06
C ALA A 243 5.24 -2.26 -46.18
N THR A 244 6.42 -1.84 -46.66
CA THR A 244 7.25 -0.81 -46.01
C THR A 244 6.55 0.56 -46.00
N GLY A 245 5.90 0.94 -47.10
CA GLY A 245 5.05 2.14 -47.17
C GLY A 245 3.85 2.11 -46.20
N ASP A 246 3.26 0.95 -45.93
CA ASP A 246 2.17 0.77 -44.96
C ASP A 246 2.68 0.84 -43.51
N THR A 247 3.87 0.30 -43.23
CA THR A 247 4.50 0.46 -41.90
C THR A 247 4.86 1.92 -41.58
N ALA A 248 5.11 2.75 -42.59
CA ALA A 248 5.35 4.19 -42.43
C ALA A 248 4.07 5.01 -42.13
N ARG A 249 2.88 4.43 -42.32
CA ARG A 249 1.57 5.07 -42.04
C ARG A 249 1.02 4.78 -40.65
N ARG A 250 1.86 4.36 -39.70
CA ARG A 250 1.41 4.17 -38.31
C ARG A 250 1.05 5.50 -37.67
N ASN A 251 -0.16 5.57 -37.13
CA ASN A 251 -0.62 6.67 -36.30
C ASN A 251 -0.37 6.28 -34.83
N PRO A 252 0.64 6.85 -34.14
CA PRO A 252 1.00 6.43 -32.78
C PRO A 252 -0.16 6.57 -31.78
N THR A 253 -1.05 7.53 -32.02
CA THR A 253 -2.25 7.72 -31.20
C THR A 253 -3.25 6.59 -31.42
N ALA A 254 -3.46 6.15 -32.66
CA ALA A 254 -4.37 5.05 -32.95
C ALA A 254 -3.82 3.73 -32.37
N ASP A 255 -2.52 3.49 -32.51
CA ASP A 255 -1.85 2.31 -31.95
C ASP A 255 -1.96 2.28 -30.42
N ALA A 256 -1.69 3.41 -29.75
CA ALA A 256 -1.84 3.52 -28.30
C ALA A 256 -3.30 3.29 -27.83
N VAL A 257 -4.29 3.78 -28.57
CA VAL A 257 -5.71 3.53 -28.27
C VAL A 257 -6.04 2.04 -28.36
N LEU A 258 -5.54 1.34 -29.38
CA LEU A 258 -5.76 -0.10 -29.54
C LEU A 258 -5.07 -0.90 -28.43
N GLU A 259 -3.83 -0.53 -28.07
CA GLU A 259 -3.06 -1.16 -27.00
C GLU A 259 -3.78 -1.04 -25.65
N VAL A 260 -4.23 0.17 -25.29
CA VAL A 260 -5.02 0.43 -24.06
C VAL A 260 -6.30 -0.40 -24.06
N ARG A 261 -7.01 -0.47 -25.18
CA ARG A 261 -8.25 -1.26 -25.29
C ARG A 261 -7.98 -2.75 -25.07
N SER A 262 -6.98 -3.30 -25.74
CA SER A 262 -6.61 -4.72 -25.59
C SER A 262 -6.23 -5.05 -24.13
N TYR A 263 -5.43 -4.20 -23.49
CA TYR A 263 -5.09 -4.36 -22.07
C TYR A 263 -6.33 -4.38 -21.15
N LEU A 264 -7.32 -3.52 -21.43
CA LEU A 264 -8.55 -3.43 -20.64
C LEU A 264 -9.50 -4.62 -20.84
N GLU A 265 -9.37 -5.35 -21.95
CA GLU A 265 -10.15 -6.55 -22.26
C GLU A 265 -9.54 -7.83 -21.69
N GLU A 266 -8.25 -7.84 -21.37
CA GLU A 266 -7.61 -8.95 -20.66
C GLU A 266 -8.32 -9.19 -19.30
N PRO A 267 -8.43 -10.47 -18.86
CA PRO A 267 -9.00 -10.78 -17.56
C PRO A 267 -8.22 -10.12 -16.41
N LEU A 268 -8.90 -9.93 -15.28
CA LEU A 268 -8.25 -9.49 -14.06
C LEU A 268 -7.45 -10.65 -13.47
N ILE A 269 -6.25 -10.36 -12.98
CA ILE A 269 -5.46 -11.33 -12.23
C ILE A 269 -5.90 -11.37 -10.77
N GLN A 270 -5.85 -12.53 -10.14
CA GLN A 270 -6.20 -12.67 -8.74
C GLN A 270 -5.11 -12.08 -7.85
N ARG A 271 -5.52 -11.21 -6.91
CA ARG A 271 -4.60 -10.49 -6.02
C ARG A 271 -3.64 -11.38 -5.22
N ALA A 272 -4.07 -12.58 -4.89
CA ALA A 272 -3.31 -13.52 -4.06
C ALA A 272 -2.35 -14.39 -4.87
N GLU A 273 -2.51 -14.46 -6.19
CA GLU A 273 -1.84 -15.43 -7.05
C GLU A 273 -0.67 -14.82 -7.81
N GLU A 274 -0.73 -13.53 -8.19
CA GLU A 274 0.25 -12.93 -9.09
C GLU A 274 0.58 -11.46 -8.73
N ASP A 275 1.86 -11.12 -8.84
CA ASP A 275 2.37 -9.75 -8.72
C ASP A 275 2.11 -8.98 -10.02
N PRO A 276 1.49 -7.78 -9.99
CA PRO A 276 1.24 -6.99 -11.19
C PRO A 276 2.51 -6.65 -11.98
N LEU A 277 3.67 -6.50 -11.34
CA LEU A 277 4.92 -6.19 -12.02
C LEU A 277 5.42 -7.38 -12.86
N ASN A 278 5.29 -8.60 -12.33
CA ASN A 278 5.63 -9.82 -13.07
C ASN A 278 4.68 -10.01 -14.27
N TRP A 279 3.40 -9.71 -14.08
CA TRP A 279 2.42 -9.75 -15.18
C TRP A 279 2.80 -8.78 -16.30
N TRP A 280 3.19 -7.55 -15.95
CA TRP A 280 3.62 -6.55 -16.92
C TRP A 280 4.93 -6.93 -17.62
N GLU A 281 5.86 -7.57 -16.92
CA GLU A 281 7.10 -8.10 -17.51
C GLU A 281 6.78 -9.17 -18.56
N ALA A 282 5.91 -10.12 -18.25
CA ALA A 282 5.47 -11.16 -19.18
C ALA A 282 4.74 -10.59 -20.41
N LYS A 283 4.03 -9.47 -20.25
CA LYS A 283 3.26 -8.80 -21.32
C LYS A 283 4.01 -7.66 -22.00
N ALA A 284 5.30 -7.45 -21.72
CA ALA A 284 6.04 -6.29 -22.22
C ALA A 284 6.18 -6.25 -23.74
N SER A 285 6.25 -7.40 -24.40
CA SER A 285 6.25 -7.50 -25.87
C SER A 285 4.88 -7.22 -26.50
N VAL A 286 3.80 -7.50 -25.76
CA VAL A 286 2.41 -7.29 -26.20
C VAL A 286 2.00 -5.83 -26.02
N TYR A 287 2.45 -5.19 -24.93
CA TYR A 287 2.10 -3.82 -24.56
C TYR A 287 3.34 -2.92 -24.39
N PRO A 288 4.11 -2.68 -25.46
CA PRO A 288 5.41 -2.02 -25.38
C PRO A 288 5.34 -0.54 -24.97
N CYS A 289 4.24 0.17 -25.29
CA CYS A 289 4.09 1.57 -24.90
C CYS A 289 3.50 1.68 -23.49
N LEU A 290 2.54 0.83 -23.13
CA LEU A 290 1.94 0.83 -21.80
C LEU A 290 2.92 0.42 -20.72
N VAL A 291 3.83 -0.53 -20.97
CA VAL A 291 4.88 -0.87 -19.99
C VAL A 291 5.73 0.35 -19.63
N LYS A 292 6.08 1.18 -20.61
CA LYS A 292 6.85 2.42 -20.35
C LYS A 292 6.07 3.40 -19.46
N VAL A 293 4.77 3.53 -19.69
CA VAL A 293 3.90 4.37 -18.85
C VAL A 293 3.77 3.77 -17.45
N MET A 294 3.55 2.46 -17.38
CA MET A 294 3.36 1.70 -16.15
C MET A 294 4.56 1.79 -15.21
N VAL A 295 5.79 1.66 -15.72
CA VAL A 295 7.01 1.75 -14.91
C VAL A 295 7.06 3.06 -14.13
N GLY A 296 6.65 4.18 -14.75
CA GLY A 296 6.57 5.49 -14.11
C GLY A 296 5.36 5.70 -13.21
N ARG A 297 4.55 4.67 -12.95
CA ARG A 297 3.32 4.73 -12.15
C ARG A 297 3.33 3.71 -11.02
N LEU A 298 3.49 2.42 -11.30
CA LEU A 298 3.39 1.38 -10.27
C LEU A 298 4.55 1.39 -9.26
N CYS A 299 5.65 2.09 -9.53
CA CYS A 299 6.71 2.33 -8.56
C CYS A 299 6.36 3.38 -7.48
N ILE A 300 5.25 4.11 -7.64
CA ILE A 300 4.85 5.14 -6.70
C ILE A 300 4.31 4.47 -5.43
N VAL A 301 4.88 4.85 -4.29
CA VAL A 301 4.41 4.41 -2.96
C VAL A 301 3.22 5.26 -2.51
N ALA A 302 2.27 4.63 -1.83
CA ALA A 302 1.05 5.28 -1.35
C ALA A 302 1.29 6.27 -0.19
N THR A 303 2.34 6.05 0.61
CA THR A 303 2.58 6.79 1.86
C THR A 303 4.02 7.26 2.01
N SER A 304 4.25 8.21 2.91
CA SER A 304 5.59 8.65 3.33
C SER A 304 6.29 7.67 4.28
N VAL A 305 5.61 6.61 4.74
CA VAL A 305 6.13 5.69 5.77
C VAL A 305 7.48 5.05 5.41
N PRO A 306 7.73 4.63 4.15
CA PRO A 306 9.06 4.18 3.71
C PRO A 306 10.16 5.22 4.00
N SER A 307 9.92 6.48 3.62
CA SER A 307 10.88 7.56 3.88
C SER A 307 11.05 7.85 5.37
N GLU A 308 9.97 7.83 6.16
CA GLU A 308 10.03 8.00 7.61
C GLU A 308 10.84 6.89 8.30
N ARG A 309 10.78 5.66 7.78
CA ARG A 309 11.58 4.53 8.28
C ARG A 309 13.07 4.75 8.03
N VAL A 310 13.44 5.24 6.84
CA VAL A 310 14.82 5.64 6.52
C VAL A 310 15.29 6.75 7.45
N PHE A 311 14.48 7.79 7.68
CA PHE A 311 14.83 8.88 8.61
C PHE A 311 14.88 8.43 10.08
N SER A 312 14.02 7.51 10.50
CA SER A 312 14.04 6.94 11.85
C SER A 312 15.32 6.15 12.11
N LYS A 313 15.74 5.32 11.15
CA LYS A 313 17.05 4.64 11.18
C LYS A 313 18.21 5.65 11.16
N THR A 314 18.08 6.72 10.38
CA THR A 314 19.07 7.81 10.33
C THR A 314 19.20 8.52 11.69
N GLY A 315 18.10 8.73 12.41
CA GLY A 315 18.10 9.25 13.77
C GLY A 315 18.85 8.35 14.76
N GLN A 316 18.89 7.03 14.53
CA GLN A 316 19.73 6.13 15.33
C GLN A 316 21.22 6.22 14.95
N ILE A 317 21.56 6.64 13.74
CA ILE A 317 22.95 6.90 13.32
C ILE A 317 23.45 8.22 13.95
N ILE A 318 22.59 9.24 13.98
CA ILE A 318 22.85 10.54 14.62
C ILE A 318 22.34 10.48 16.07
N THR A 319 23.08 9.80 16.94
CA THR A 319 22.81 9.86 18.38
C THR A 319 23.39 11.14 19.00
N GLU A 320 22.91 11.53 20.18
CA GLU A 320 23.51 12.63 20.97
C GLU A 320 25.03 12.48 21.19
N ARG A 321 25.54 11.24 21.16
CA ARG A 321 26.97 10.91 21.28
C ARG A 321 27.75 10.99 19.95
N ARG A 322 27.08 11.10 18.80
CA ARG A 322 27.68 11.19 17.44
C ARG A 322 27.05 12.35 16.63
N ASN A 323 27.08 13.56 17.19
CA ASN A 323 26.50 14.77 16.59
C ASN A 323 27.43 15.54 15.62
N ARG A 324 28.66 15.08 15.38
CA ARG A 324 29.70 15.75 14.55
C ARG A 324 29.87 15.16 13.14
N ILE A 325 28.84 14.53 12.59
CA ILE A 325 28.87 14.02 11.21
C ILE A 325 28.48 15.16 10.26
N SER A 326 29.28 15.38 9.20
CA SER A 326 28.93 16.38 8.19
C SER A 326 27.70 15.93 7.39
N PRO A 327 26.85 16.87 6.92
CA PRO A 327 25.66 16.52 6.12
C PRO A 327 25.95 15.63 4.91
N SER A 328 27.10 15.84 4.24
CA SER A 328 27.54 15.01 3.11
C SER A 328 27.85 13.56 3.53
N LYS A 329 28.61 13.36 4.62
CA LYS A 329 28.91 12.02 5.14
C LYS A 329 27.64 11.31 5.62
N LEU A 330 26.73 12.05 6.25
CA LEU A 330 25.44 11.52 6.67
C LEU A 330 24.63 11.02 5.48
N ARG A 331 24.53 11.81 4.40
CA ARG A 331 23.83 11.41 3.17
C ARG A 331 24.39 10.10 2.61
N HIS A 332 25.71 9.94 2.55
CA HIS A 332 26.33 8.70 2.08
C HIS A 332 26.04 7.52 3.01
N LEU A 333 26.10 7.71 4.33
CA LEU A 333 25.77 6.65 5.30
C LEU A 333 24.32 6.20 5.18
N VAL A 334 23.38 7.14 5.02
CA VAL A 334 21.96 6.84 4.83
C VAL A 334 21.75 6.10 3.51
N PHE A 335 22.38 6.55 2.43
CA PHE A 335 22.31 5.89 1.13
C PHE A 335 22.84 4.45 1.20
N LEU A 336 24.04 4.25 1.75
CA LEU A 336 24.61 2.91 1.91
C LEU A 336 23.70 2.04 2.78
N ASN A 337 23.26 2.54 3.94
CA ASN A 337 22.38 1.77 4.84
C ASN A 337 21.02 1.41 4.20
N ALA A 338 20.49 2.23 3.31
CA ALA A 338 19.24 1.94 2.61
C ALA A 338 19.40 0.93 1.47
N ASN A 339 20.60 0.80 0.90
CA ASN A 339 20.88 -0.06 -0.25
C ASN A 339 21.76 -1.29 0.09
N LEU A 340 22.25 -1.39 1.31
CA LEU A 340 22.97 -2.56 1.83
C LEU A 340 21.96 -3.61 2.31
N HIS A 341 21.20 -4.21 1.41
CA HIS A 341 20.45 -5.44 1.65
C HIS A 341 20.28 -6.22 0.35
#